data_AF-A0A5C5VXB5-F1
#
_entry.id   AF-A0A5C5VXB5-F1
#
_cell.length_a   1.000
_cell.length_b   1.000
_cell.length_c   1.000
_cell.angle_alpha   90.00
_cell.angle_beta   90.00
_cell.angle_gamma   90.00
#
_symmetry.space_group_name_H-M   'P 1'
#
loop_
_entity.id
_entity.type
_entity.pdbx_description
1 polymer ?
#
loop_
_entity_poly.entity_id
_entity_poly.type
_entity_poly.pdbx_seq_one_letter_code
_entity_poly.pdbx_strand_id
1 'polypeptide(L)'
;MRIIPSLTLLLFAHCWVSAPAAAADEKAVRELKELHEKLVKPDKVLPAERGKKAREQLDAWALDAADLDGKQRALLAQTQAFAALVAGDAAAALRKAEALLEDSGDQKLSQQVAFLAALAAGDARTADKAVEQLTAGTKDDEAGSIAAARATLKLIGRKAAEVTLAAADGQTYSTTQRGGRVLVLDFWSLDPKPAKKSSAALVRAYDTSKAAGEPIFVGVCLAPKDRVAAAGALAKELGYTWPVAYNGETSTESAAEELGASAGMQLILDPRGYIRFAGDAGEPAFHYALRAVLAEATNAYPAVAPITVDGDSPGTAELQPSEAAATPSKEPERAKHSSELPSNPEAASMLREARAFMKTGKKKDARRLLEQIIKDYPGTKEAAEAEEFLRGL
;
A
#
# COMPACT_ATOMS: atom_id res chain seq x y z
N MET A 1 53.56 24.01 -57.09
CA MET A 1 53.88 22.69 -56.53
C MET A 1 54.47 22.89 -55.14
N ARG A 2 53.68 22.70 -54.09
CA ARG A 2 54.11 22.75 -52.69
C ARG A 2 53.37 21.64 -51.92
N ILE A 3 54.17 20.83 -51.24
CA ILE A 3 53.83 19.62 -50.47
C ILE A 3 53.57 20.05 -49.02
N ILE A 4 52.51 19.53 -48.39
CA ILE A 4 52.22 19.67 -46.95
C ILE A 4 52.52 18.33 -46.26
N PRO A 5 53.17 18.30 -45.09
CA PRO A 5 53.64 17.07 -44.45
C PRO A 5 52.61 16.43 -43.50
N SER A 6 52.82 15.13 -43.30
CA SER A 6 52.06 14.16 -42.50
C SER A 6 51.86 14.54 -41.03
N LEU A 7 50.65 14.31 -40.53
CA LEU A 7 50.28 14.40 -39.11
C LEU A 7 50.34 12.99 -38.49
N THR A 8 51.30 12.77 -37.59
CA THR A 8 51.48 11.53 -36.82
C THR A 8 50.54 11.55 -35.60
N LEU A 9 49.56 10.65 -35.57
CA LEU A 9 48.66 10.45 -34.44
C LEU A 9 49.35 9.56 -33.38
N LEU A 10 49.64 10.12 -32.20
CA LEU A 10 50.16 9.39 -31.04
C LEU A 10 48.99 8.77 -30.24
N LEU A 11 48.80 7.46 -30.39
CA LEU A 11 47.92 6.65 -29.54
C LEU A 11 48.65 6.35 -28.21
N PHE A 12 48.31 7.07 -27.14
CA PHE A 12 48.69 6.68 -25.78
C PHE A 12 47.67 5.67 -25.24
N ALA A 13 48.02 4.39 -25.30
CA ALA A 13 47.32 3.33 -24.57
C ALA A 13 47.64 3.46 -23.07
N HIS A 14 46.76 4.11 -22.31
CA HIS A 14 46.76 4.00 -20.85
C HIS A 14 46.20 2.63 -20.45
N CYS A 15 47.07 1.64 -20.29
CA CYS A 15 46.75 0.42 -19.56
C CYS A 15 46.67 0.75 -18.06
N TRP A 16 45.51 1.20 -17.61
CA TRP A 16 45.16 1.14 -16.19
C TRP A 16 45.05 -0.33 -15.78
N VAL A 17 46.00 -0.78 -14.96
CA VAL A 17 45.91 -2.06 -14.26
C VAL A 17 44.83 -1.90 -13.19
N SER A 18 43.59 -2.25 -13.53
CA SER A 18 42.49 -2.34 -12.58
C SER A 18 42.87 -3.36 -11.50
N ALA A 19 42.81 -2.94 -10.23
CA ALA A 19 42.89 -3.84 -9.09
C ALA A 19 41.89 -5.00 -9.27
N PRO A 20 42.18 -6.21 -8.75
CA PRO A 20 41.36 -7.39 -9.01
C PRO A 20 39.95 -7.17 -8.43
N ALA A 21 38.97 -7.05 -9.32
CA ALA A 21 37.54 -6.93 -9.00
C ALA A 21 37.03 -8.08 -8.10
N ALA A 22 37.72 -9.21 -8.08
CA ALA A 22 37.31 -10.44 -7.40
C ALA A 22 37.17 -10.32 -5.86
N ALA A 23 37.99 -9.50 -5.17
CA ALA A 23 37.95 -9.46 -3.69
C ALA A 23 36.86 -8.53 -3.13
N ALA A 24 36.46 -7.51 -3.89
CA ALA A 24 35.34 -6.63 -3.52
C ALA A 24 33.99 -7.37 -3.60
N ASP A 25 33.91 -8.36 -4.49
CA ASP A 25 32.68 -9.10 -4.77
C ASP A 25 32.29 -10.05 -3.62
N GLU A 26 33.24 -10.79 -3.02
CA GLU A 26 32.93 -11.70 -1.91
C GLU A 26 32.32 -10.99 -0.69
N LYS A 27 32.82 -9.79 -0.35
CA LYS A 27 32.27 -8.99 0.74
C LYS A 27 30.85 -8.53 0.41
N ALA A 28 30.62 -8.00 -0.79
CA ALA A 28 29.32 -7.51 -1.22
C ALA A 28 28.29 -8.65 -1.29
N VAL A 29 28.66 -9.83 -1.79
CA VAL A 29 27.80 -11.02 -1.79
C VAL A 29 27.44 -11.47 -0.37
N ARG A 30 28.37 -11.40 0.59
CA ARG A 30 28.06 -11.70 1.99
C ARG A 30 27.06 -10.69 2.57
N GLU A 31 27.27 -9.41 2.36
CA GLU A 31 26.36 -8.37 2.84
C GLU A 31 24.99 -8.44 2.14
N LEU A 32 24.94 -8.85 0.87
CA LEU A 32 23.71 -9.10 0.12
C LEU A 32 22.86 -10.19 0.79
N LYS A 33 23.49 -11.29 1.23
CA LYS A 33 22.79 -12.36 1.99
C LYS A 33 22.18 -11.82 3.29
N GLU A 34 22.95 -11.02 4.04
CA GLU A 34 22.44 -10.41 5.27
C GLU A 34 21.28 -9.44 5.01
N LEU A 35 21.37 -8.65 3.94
CA LEU A 35 20.30 -7.73 3.54
C LEU A 35 19.04 -8.50 3.10
N HIS A 36 19.22 -9.58 2.34
CA HIS A 36 18.15 -10.48 1.93
C HIS A 36 17.41 -11.05 3.15
N GLU A 37 18.12 -11.65 4.10
CA GLU A 37 17.52 -12.19 5.33
C GLU A 37 16.78 -11.13 6.15
N LYS A 38 17.25 -9.89 6.10
CA LYS A 38 16.61 -8.73 6.74
C LYS A 38 15.33 -8.30 6.03
N LEU A 39 15.18 -8.54 4.73
CA LEU A 39 14.03 -8.16 3.92
C LEU A 39 12.98 -9.28 3.82
N VAL A 40 13.43 -10.52 3.67
CA VAL A 40 12.54 -11.67 3.48
C VAL A 40 11.97 -12.12 4.82
N LYS A 41 10.81 -11.56 5.16
CA LYS A 41 10.02 -11.92 6.35
C LYS A 41 8.60 -12.24 5.90
N PRO A 42 8.26 -13.50 5.58
CA PRO A 42 6.98 -13.85 4.94
C PRO A 42 5.77 -13.38 5.75
N ASP A 43 5.86 -13.39 7.08
CA ASP A 43 4.75 -12.99 7.95
C ASP A 43 4.83 -11.54 8.47
N LYS A 44 5.75 -10.73 7.94
CA LYS A 44 5.97 -9.36 8.45
C LYS A 44 6.05 -8.35 7.32
N VAL A 45 5.18 -7.36 7.41
CA VAL A 45 5.24 -6.15 6.58
C VAL A 45 6.32 -5.24 7.15
N LEU A 46 7.34 -4.94 6.34
CA LEU A 46 8.42 -4.04 6.73
C LEU A 46 8.04 -2.57 6.47
N PRO A 47 8.56 -1.61 7.26
CA PRO A 47 8.38 -0.18 7.00
C PRO A 47 8.99 0.24 5.65
N ALA A 48 8.36 1.19 4.96
CA ALA A 48 8.80 1.63 3.62
C ALA A 48 10.25 2.16 3.59
N GLU A 49 10.66 2.89 4.63
CA GLU A 49 12.02 3.42 4.77
C GLU A 49 13.10 2.35 4.76
N ARG A 50 12.78 1.12 5.21
CA ARG A 50 13.72 -0.01 5.15
C ARG A 50 13.94 -0.46 3.70
N GLY A 51 12.90 -0.44 2.87
CA GLY A 51 13.00 -0.75 1.45
C GLY A 51 13.83 0.29 0.71
N LYS A 52 13.60 1.59 0.97
CA LYS A 52 14.37 2.69 0.37
C LYS A 52 15.87 2.57 0.68
N LYS A 53 16.22 2.41 1.96
CA LYS A 53 17.63 2.21 2.38
C LYS A 53 18.27 0.96 1.77
N ALA A 54 17.50 -0.13 1.66
CA ALA A 54 17.99 -1.34 1.00
C ALA A 54 18.29 -1.11 -0.48
N ARG A 55 17.47 -0.33 -1.19
CA ARG A 55 17.73 0.04 -2.59
C ARG A 55 18.98 0.89 -2.73
N GLU A 56 19.12 1.94 -1.92
CA GLU A 56 20.34 2.77 -1.88
C GLU A 56 21.60 1.91 -1.65
N GLN A 57 21.51 0.93 -0.76
CA GLN A 57 22.61 0.00 -0.48
C GLN A 57 22.91 -0.92 -1.68
N LEU A 58 21.89 -1.47 -2.34
CA LEU A 58 22.05 -2.31 -3.53
C LEU A 58 22.65 -1.52 -4.70
N ASP A 59 22.23 -0.28 -4.90
CA ASP A 59 22.75 0.60 -5.95
C ASP A 59 24.21 0.98 -5.66
N ALA A 60 24.57 1.20 -4.38
CA ALA A 60 25.94 1.51 -3.97
C ALA A 60 26.91 0.34 -4.15
N TRP A 61 26.45 -0.90 -4.02
CA TRP A 61 27.29 -2.08 -4.31
C TRP A 61 27.54 -2.26 -5.80
N ALA A 62 26.64 -1.77 -6.67
CA ALA A 62 26.76 -1.84 -8.13
C ALA A 62 27.11 -3.27 -8.65
N LEU A 63 26.52 -4.29 -8.05
CA LEU A 63 26.74 -5.69 -8.44
C LEU A 63 26.22 -5.93 -9.85
N ASP A 64 27.09 -6.36 -10.77
CA ASP A 64 26.68 -6.81 -12.10
C ASP A 64 26.19 -8.27 -12.02
N ALA A 65 24.97 -8.52 -12.49
CA ALA A 65 24.44 -9.86 -12.55
C ALA A 65 25.27 -10.78 -13.45
N ALA A 66 25.99 -10.26 -14.44
CA ALA A 66 26.85 -11.07 -15.32
C ALA A 66 28.06 -11.69 -14.59
N ASP A 67 28.51 -11.07 -13.51
CA ASP A 67 29.66 -11.52 -12.71
C ASP A 67 29.27 -12.54 -11.63
N LEU A 68 27.98 -12.71 -11.38
CA LEU A 68 27.44 -13.55 -10.32
C LEU A 68 27.07 -14.97 -10.82
N ASP A 69 27.26 -15.97 -9.96
CA ASP A 69 26.76 -17.33 -10.24
C ASP A 69 25.21 -17.38 -10.22
N GLY A 70 24.62 -18.49 -10.70
CA GLY A 70 23.16 -18.62 -10.76
C GLY A 70 22.43 -18.40 -9.43
N LYS A 71 23.01 -18.83 -8.30
CA LYS A 71 22.40 -18.66 -6.98
C LYS A 71 22.53 -17.21 -6.50
N GLN A 72 23.68 -16.58 -6.73
CA GLN A 72 23.93 -15.19 -6.39
C GLN A 72 23.06 -14.23 -7.23
N ARG A 73 22.87 -14.51 -8.53
CA ARG A 73 21.95 -13.76 -9.40
C ARG A 73 20.51 -13.84 -8.90
N ALA A 74 20.03 -15.04 -8.59
CA ALA A 74 18.69 -15.23 -8.01
C ALA A 74 18.54 -14.47 -6.68
N LEU A 75 19.53 -14.57 -5.79
CA LEU A 75 19.55 -13.85 -4.51
C LEU A 75 19.50 -12.33 -4.73
N LEU A 76 20.29 -11.79 -5.66
CA LEU A 76 20.30 -10.37 -6.00
C LEU A 76 18.92 -9.93 -6.52
N ALA A 77 18.35 -10.67 -7.47
CA ALA A 77 17.04 -10.37 -8.05
C ALA A 77 15.92 -10.41 -7.00
N GLN A 78 15.87 -11.44 -6.14
CA GLN A 78 14.92 -11.53 -5.03
C GLN A 78 15.08 -10.34 -4.06
N THR A 79 16.31 -9.98 -3.72
CA THR A 79 16.59 -8.86 -2.79
C THR A 79 16.17 -7.52 -3.39
N GLN A 80 16.45 -7.29 -4.67
CA GLN A 80 16.01 -6.11 -5.41
C GLN A 80 14.47 -6.03 -5.47
N ALA A 81 13.81 -7.14 -5.77
CA ALA A 81 12.35 -7.21 -5.82
C ALA A 81 11.72 -6.89 -4.45
N PHE A 82 12.21 -7.50 -3.37
CA PHE A 82 11.72 -7.19 -2.01
C PHE A 82 12.02 -5.76 -1.59
N ALA A 83 13.22 -5.23 -1.90
CA ALA A 83 13.56 -3.85 -1.57
C ALA A 83 12.60 -2.87 -2.26
N ALA A 84 12.29 -3.09 -3.54
CA ALA A 84 11.30 -2.32 -4.29
C ALA A 84 9.87 -2.46 -3.74
N LEU A 85 9.43 -3.69 -3.48
CA LEU A 85 8.12 -4.01 -2.89
C LEU A 85 7.93 -3.32 -1.53
N VAL A 86 8.93 -3.43 -0.65
CA VAL A 86 8.93 -2.77 0.65
C VAL A 86 8.95 -1.25 0.47
N ALA A 87 9.68 -0.71 -0.50
CA ALA A 87 9.69 0.73 -0.75
C ALA A 87 8.36 1.27 -1.31
N GLY A 88 7.51 0.42 -1.89
CA GLY A 88 6.28 0.79 -2.60
C GLY A 88 6.46 0.99 -4.10
N ASP A 89 7.60 0.61 -4.68
CA ASP A 89 7.89 0.72 -6.11
C ASP A 89 7.47 -0.56 -6.83
N ALA A 90 6.17 -0.70 -7.09
CA ALA A 90 5.62 -1.91 -7.72
C ALA A 90 6.17 -2.12 -9.14
N ALA A 91 6.43 -1.05 -9.90
CA ALA A 91 7.01 -1.14 -11.24
C ALA A 91 8.41 -1.80 -11.20
N ALA A 92 9.29 -1.35 -10.29
CA ALA A 92 10.60 -1.95 -10.14
C ALA A 92 10.54 -3.38 -9.60
N ALA A 93 9.62 -3.67 -8.67
CA ALA A 93 9.41 -5.00 -8.15
C ALA A 93 8.95 -5.98 -9.24
N LEU A 94 7.98 -5.57 -10.07
CA LEU A 94 7.44 -6.39 -11.15
C LEU A 94 8.50 -6.76 -12.21
N ARG A 95 9.32 -5.80 -12.65
CA ARG A 95 10.42 -6.10 -13.59
C ARG A 95 11.38 -7.17 -13.08
N LYS A 96 11.61 -7.22 -11.76
CA LYS A 96 12.45 -8.26 -11.14
C LYS A 96 11.70 -9.58 -10.99
N ALA A 97 10.39 -9.54 -10.73
CA ALA A 97 9.53 -10.71 -10.67
C ALA A 97 9.46 -11.49 -12.00
N GLU A 98 9.36 -10.79 -13.14
CA GLU A 98 9.34 -11.42 -14.46
C GLU A 98 10.63 -12.22 -14.70
N ALA A 99 11.79 -11.62 -14.42
CA ALA A 99 13.08 -12.30 -14.53
C ALA A 99 13.18 -13.51 -13.56
N LEU A 100 12.63 -13.41 -12.36
CA LEU A 100 12.60 -14.49 -11.38
C LEU A 100 11.73 -15.69 -11.80
N LEU A 101 10.69 -15.47 -12.62
CA LEU A 101 9.84 -16.54 -13.15
C LEU A 101 10.45 -17.25 -14.37
N GLU A 102 11.46 -16.64 -14.99
CA GLU A 102 12.21 -17.21 -16.11
C GLU A 102 13.46 -17.99 -15.65
N ASP A 103 14.08 -17.57 -14.54
CA ASP A 103 15.26 -18.25 -13.99
C ASP A 103 14.89 -19.44 -13.08
N SER A 104 15.69 -20.51 -13.16
CA SER A 104 15.42 -21.82 -12.57
C SER A 104 15.99 -22.03 -11.16
N GLY A 105 16.37 -20.96 -10.46
CA GLY A 105 17.04 -20.96 -9.15
C GLY A 105 16.23 -21.54 -7.98
N ASP A 106 16.27 -20.90 -6.80
CA ASP A 106 15.38 -21.27 -5.69
C ASP A 106 13.93 -20.96 -6.10
N GLN A 107 13.28 -21.96 -6.71
CA GLN A 107 12.03 -21.80 -7.43
C GLN A 107 10.93 -21.29 -6.50
N LYS A 108 10.81 -21.86 -5.29
CA LYS A 108 9.69 -21.53 -4.40
C LYS A 108 9.76 -20.09 -3.92
N LEU A 109 10.91 -19.63 -3.41
CA LEU A 109 11.02 -18.25 -2.94
C LEU A 109 10.91 -17.26 -4.10
N SER A 110 11.52 -17.56 -5.25
CA SER A 110 11.44 -16.71 -6.44
C SER A 110 10.00 -16.54 -6.92
N GLN A 111 9.22 -17.62 -6.94
CA GLN A 111 7.81 -17.57 -7.31
C GLN A 111 6.96 -16.85 -6.26
N GLN A 112 7.24 -17.01 -4.95
CA GLN A 112 6.56 -16.25 -3.89
C GLN A 112 6.81 -14.74 -4.03
N VAL A 113 8.06 -14.35 -4.30
CA VAL A 113 8.42 -12.95 -4.55
C VAL A 113 7.70 -12.42 -5.78
N ALA A 114 7.70 -13.20 -6.86
CA ALA A 114 7.04 -12.82 -8.10
C ALA A 114 5.53 -12.63 -7.91
N PHE A 115 4.89 -13.55 -7.19
CA PHE A 115 3.49 -13.45 -6.81
C PHE A 115 3.18 -12.17 -6.04
N LEU A 116 3.96 -11.86 -4.99
CA LEU A 116 3.76 -10.64 -4.19
C LEU A 116 3.98 -9.36 -5.00
N ALA A 117 5.01 -9.32 -5.85
CA ALA A 117 5.30 -8.17 -6.71
C ALA A 117 4.21 -7.96 -7.76
N ALA A 118 3.72 -9.03 -8.38
CA ALA A 118 2.62 -8.99 -9.34
C ALA A 118 1.32 -8.50 -8.69
N LEU A 119 0.97 -9.00 -7.51
CA LEU A 119 -0.18 -8.50 -6.75
C LEU A 119 -0.03 -7.02 -6.37
N ALA A 120 1.16 -6.58 -5.93
CA ALA A 120 1.38 -5.17 -5.61
C ALA A 120 1.23 -4.27 -6.86
N ALA A 121 1.65 -4.75 -8.02
CA ALA A 121 1.51 -4.07 -9.31
C ALA A 121 0.08 -4.13 -9.89
N GLY A 122 -0.79 -5.00 -9.35
CA GLY A 122 -2.09 -5.29 -9.95
C GLY A 122 -1.97 -6.05 -11.28
N ASP A 123 -0.92 -6.85 -11.47
CA ASP A 123 -0.72 -7.72 -12.64
C ASP A 123 -1.20 -9.15 -12.32
N ALA A 124 -2.48 -9.40 -12.59
CA ALA A 124 -3.12 -10.68 -12.29
C ALA A 124 -2.57 -11.82 -13.15
N ARG A 125 -2.08 -11.53 -14.37
CA ARG A 125 -1.53 -12.54 -15.28
C ARG A 125 -0.20 -13.08 -14.76
N THR A 126 0.71 -12.20 -14.37
CA THR A 126 1.99 -12.62 -13.77
C THR A 126 1.76 -13.31 -12.43
N ALA A 127 0.80 -12.83 -11.64
CA ALA A 127 0.42 -13.49 -10.38
C ALA A 127 -0.13 -14.90 -10.61
N ASP A 128 -0.98 -15.12 -11.62
CA ASP A 128 -1.53 -16.44 -11.94
C ASP A 128 -0.45 -17.41 -12.43
N LYS A 129 0.49 -16.93 -13.26
CA LYS A 129 1.69 -17.71 -13.65
C LYS A 129 2.52 -18.12 -12.44
N ALA A 130 2.72 -17.21 -11.47
CA ALA A 130 3.45 -17.53 -10.25
C ALA A 130 2.70 -18.57 -9.38
N VAL A 131 1.37 -18.47 -9.28
CA VAL A 131 0.53 -19.47 -8.60
C VAL A 131 0.62 -20.83 -9.30
N GLU A 132 0.55 -20.87 -10.63
CA GLU A 132 0.71 -22.10 -11.40
C GLU A 132 2.05 -22.79 -11.09
N GLN A 133 3.14 -22.01 -11.07
CA GLN A 133 4.47 -22.55 -10.77
C GLN A 133 4.64 -22.99 -9.31
N LEU A 134 4.08 -22.24 -8.35
CA LEU A 134 4.11 -22.59 -6.91
C LEU A 134 3.40 -23.91 -6.61
N THR A 135 2.44 -24.25 -7.46
CA THR A 135 1.52 -25.37 -7.26
C THR A 135 1.85 -26.56 -8.17
N ALA A 136 2.84 -26.40 -9.05
CA ALA A 136 3.39 -27.48 -9.83
C ALA A 136 4.02 -28.53 -8.89
N GLY A 137 3.29 -29.63 -8.66
CA GLY A 137 3.72 -30.72 -7.77
C GLY A 137 3.21 -30.65 -6.33
N THR A 138 2.30 -29.72 -6.00
CA THR A 138 1.57 -29.76 -4.73
C THR A 138 0.56 -30.90 -4.73
N LYS A 139 0.30 -31.49 -3.55
CA LYS A 139 -0.68 -32.57 -3.37
C LYS A 139 -2.11 -32.01 -3.51
N ASP A 140 -3.07 -32.91 -3.77
CA ASP A 140 -4.48 -32.58 -4.01
C ASP A 140 -5.15 -31.80 -2.85
N ASP A 141 -4.58 -31.82 -1.65
CA ASP A 141 -5.10 -31.11 -0.47
C ASP A 141 -4.93 -29.58 -0.55
N GLU A 142 -4.04 -29.06 -1.41
CA GLU A 142 -3.88 -27.62 -1.63
C GLU A 142 -4.79 -27.05 -2.73
N ALA A 143 -5.47 -27.90 -3.51
CA ALA A 143 -6.28 -27.51 -4.66
C ALA A 143 -7.36 -26.46 -4.33
N GLY A 144 -7.96 -26.55 -3.14
CA GLY A 144 -8.96 -25.58 -2.66
C GLY A 144 -8.37 -24.19 -2.43
N SER A 145 -7.19 -24.09 -1.82
CA SER A 145 -6.50 -22.81 -1.57
C SER A 145 -6.07 -22.15 -2.88
N ILE A 146 -5.65 -22.96 -3.85
CA ILE A 146 -5.22 -22.50 -5.19
C ILE A 146 -6.43 -21.97 -5.97
N ALA A 147 -7.55 -22.71 -5.97
CA ALA A 147 -8.78 -22.27 -6.61
C ALA A 147 -9.31 -20.97 -6.00
N ALA A 148 -9.25 -20.82 -4.67
CA ALA A 148 -9.62 -19.58 -3.99
C ALA A 148 -8.72 -18.40 -4.38
N ALA A 149 -7.39 -18.60 -4.39
CA ALA A 149 -6.45 -17.56 -4.82
C ALA A 149 -6.75 -17.14 -6.27
N ARG A 150 -6.90 -18.08 -7.19
CA ARG A 150 -7.24 -17.80 -8.60
C ARG A 150 -8.59 -17.10 -8.77
N ALA A 151 -9.59 -17.40 -7.93
CA ALA A 151 -10.86 -16.70 -7.98
C ALA A 151 -10.69 -15.20 -7.67
N THR A 152 -9.84 -14.84 -6.71
CA THR A 152 -9.56 -13.43 -6.39
C THR A 152 -8.76 -12.72 -7.49
N LEU A 153 -7.81 -13.41 -8.15
CA LEU A 153 -7.03 -12.85 -9.27
C LEU A 153 -7.92 -12.37 -10.43
N LYS A 154 -9.06 -13.01 -10.68
CA LYS A 154 -10.02 -12.60 -11.72
C LYS A 154 -10.64 -11.22 -11.48
N LEU A 155 -10.55 -10.67 -10.27
CA LEU A 155 -11.04 -9.32 -9.96
C LEU A 155 -9.98 -8.26 -10.28
N ILE A 156 -8.69 -8.59 -10.16
CA ILE A 156 -7.58 -7.66 -10.34
C ILE A 156 -7.49 -7.20 -11.80
N GLY A 157 -7.20 -5.92 -12.00
CA GLY A 157 -7.14 -5.28 -13.32
C GLY A 157 -8.49 -4.88 -13.89
N ARG A 158 -9.61 -5.32 -13.31
CA ARG A 158 -10.95 -4.89 -13.75
C ARG A 158 -11.27 -3.51 -13.22
N LYS A 159 -12.00 -2.73 -14.03
CA LYS A 159 -12.65 -1.51 -13.56
C LYS A 159 -13.76 -1.91 -12.59
N ALA A 160 -13.77 -1.33 -11.40
CA ALA A 160 -14.81 -1.58 -10.42
C ALA A 160 -16.17 -1.13 -10.98
N ALA A 161 -17.21 -1.92 -10.70
CA ALA A 161 -18.59 -1.52 -10.95
C ALA A 161 -18.91 -0.20 -10.21
N GLU A 162 -19.78 0.63 -10.77
CA GLU A 162 -20.21 1.88 -10.15
C GLU A 162 -21.19 1.58 -9.02
N VAL A 163 -20.69 1.63 -7.79
CA VAL A 163 -21.44 1.37 -6.58
C VAL A 163 -21.40 2.61 -5.70
N THR A 164 -22.52 2.88 -5.04
CA THR A 164 -22.65 3.96 -4.07
C THR A 164 -23.03 3.40 -2.70
N LEU A 165 -22.22 3.70 -1.69
CA LEU A 165 -22.34 3.16 -0.34
C LEU A 165 -22.80 4.27 0.61
N ALA A 166 -23.99 4.12 1.19
CA ALA A 166 -24.44 4.97 2.28
C ALA A 166 -23.88 4.46 3.62
N ALA A 167 -23.07 5.28 4.28
CA ALA A 167 -22.46 4.94 5.56
C ALA A 167 -23.26 5.45 6.77
N ALA A 168 -22.98 4.87 7.93
CA ALA A 168 -23.63 5.15 9.20
C ALA A 168 -23.49 6.62 9.66
N ASP A 169 -22.46 7.30 9.18
CA ASP A 169 -22.19 8.72 9.45
C ASP A 169 -23.02 9.67 8.56
N GLY A 170 -23.88 9.12 7.69
CA GLY A 170 -24.69 9.88 6.74
C GLY A 170 -23.93 10.29 5.47
N GLN A 171 -22.64 9.95 5.36
CA GLN A 171 -21.87 10.20 4.14
C GLN A 171 -22.08 9.08 3.13
N THR A 172 -21.83 9.43 1.87
CA THR A 172 -21.94 8.52 0.74
C THR A 172 -20.57 8.35 0.08
N TYR A 173 -20.20 7.10 -0.19
CA TYR A 173 -18.92 6.75 -0.81
C TYR A 173 -19.16 6.03 -2.12
N SER A 174 -18.62 6.56 -3.21
CA SER A 174 -18.77 6.00 -4.55
C SER A 174 -17.49 5.31 -5.01
N THR A 175 -17.61 4.25 -5.83
CA THR A 175 -16.45 3.63 -6.48
C THR A 175 -15.89 4.44 -7.67
N THR A 176 -16.58 5.48 -8.11
CA THR A 176 -16.19 6.34 -9.24
C THR A 176 -15.95 7.78 -8.82
N GLN A 177 -16.75 8.32 -7.89
CA GLN A 177 -16.70 9.73 -7.46
C GLN A 177 -15.79 9.93 -6.24
N ARG A 178 -14.47 9.73 -6.42
CA ARG A 178 -13.49 9.77 -5.30
C ARG A 178 -12.42 10.85 -5.40
N GLY A 179 -12.45 11.66 -6.46
CA GLY A 179 -11.44 12.70 -6.69
C GLY A 179 -10.03 12.13 -6.88
N GLY A 180 -9.91 10.98 -7.54
CA GLY A 180 -8.61 10.33 -7.75
C GLY A 180 -7.99 9.72 -6.49
N ARG A 181 -8.75 9.54 -5.40
CA ARG A 181 -8.23 8.90 -4.18
C ARG A 181 -8.33 7.39 -4.24
N VAL A 182 -7.37 6.75 -3.59
CA VAL A 182 -7.36 5.31 -3.31
C VAL A 182 -8.53 4.96 -2.40
N LEU A 183 -9.26 3.89 -2.73
CA LEU A 183 -10.35 3.37 -1.90
C LEU A 183 -10.04 1.95 -1.46
N VAL A 184 -10.19 1.71 -0.17
CA VAL A 184 -10.14 0.39 0.45
C VAL A 184 -11.54 0.04 0.94
N LEU A 185 -12.09 -1.04 0.38
CA LEU A 185 -13.38 -1.59 0.79
C LEU A 185 -13.13 -2.86 1.61
N ASP A 186 -13.71 -2.94 2.80
CA ASP A 186 -13.64 -4.11 3.67
C ASP A 186 -15.02 -4.77 3.73
N PHE A 187 -15.20 -5.91 3.07
CA PHE A 187 -16.46 -6.64 3.09
C PHE A 187 -16.46 -7.62 4.26
N TRP A 188 -17.32 -7.40 5.26
CA TRP A 188 -17.31 -8.18 6.49
C TRP A 188 -18.72 -8.57 6.94
N SER A 189 -18.82 -9.53 7.85
CA SER A 189 -20.09 -10.00 8.42
C SER A 189 -20.01 -10.06 9.94
N LEU A 190 -21.14 -10.34 10.60
CA LEU A 190 -21.19 -10.48 12.05
C LEU A 190 -20.52 -11.75 12.58
N ASP A 191 -19.98 -12.63 11.73
CA ASP A 191 -19.23 -13.81 12.19
C ASP A 191 -17.82 -13.40 12.65
N PRO A 192 -17.51 -13.51 13.95
CA PRO A 192 -16.26 -12.98 14.51
C PRO A 192 -15.02 -13.82 14.20
N LYS A 193 -15.15 -15.09 13.76
CA LYS A 193 -14.01 -16.02 13.72
C LYS A 193 -12.95 -15.68 12.64
N PRO A 194 -13.33 -15.41 11.38
CA PRO A 194 -12.36 -14.94 10.37
C PRO A 194 -11.96 -13.47 10.61
N ALA A 195 -12.85 -12.69 11.23
CA ALA A 195 -12.75 -11.24 11.28
C ALA A 195 -11.60 -10.72 12.14
N LYS A 196 -11.31 -11.28 13.33
CA LYS A 196 -10.40 -10.63 14.30
C LYS A 196 -8.98 -10.40 13.77
N LYS A 197 -8.37 -11.39 13.09
CA LYS A 197 -7.00 -11.24 12.54
C LYS A 197 -6.98 -10.24 11.39
N SER A 198 -7.94 -10.36 10.47
CA SER A 198 -8.07 -9.50 9.30
C SER A 198 -8.35 -8.04 9.71
N SER A 199 -9.33 -7.82 10.59
CA SER A 199 -9.66 -6.51 11.15
C SER A 199 -8.48 -5.87 11.88
N ALA A 200 -7.72 -6.63 12.68
CA ALA A 200 -6.52 -6.10 13.34
C ALA A 200 -5.44 -5.68 12.32
N ALA A 201 -5.30 -6.40 11.21
CA ALA A 201 -4.39 -6.03 10.13
C ALA A 201 -4.88 -4.79 9.37
N LEU A 202 -6.19 -4.69 9.14
CA LEU A 202 -6.82 -3.56 8.48
C LEU A 202 -6.70 -2.27 9.31
N VAL A 203 -6.90 -2.33 10.64
CA VAL A 203 -6.67 -1.18 11.54
C VAL A 203 -5.22 -0.70 11.44
N ARG A 204 -4.24 -1.62 11.46
CA ARG A 204 -2.83 -1.26 11.25
C ARG A 204 -2.58 -0.62 9.89
N ALA A 205 -3.21 -1.15 8.83
CA ALA A 205 -3.09 -0.59 7.49
C ALA A 205 -3.68 0.82 7.41
N TYR A 206 -4.84 1.05 8.01
CA TYR A 206 -5.46 2.38 8.10
C TYR A 206 -4.54 3.37 8.81
N ASP A 207 -4.03 3.02 9.99
CA ASP A 207 -3.19 3.93 10.78
C ASP A 207 -1.86 4.25 10.10
N THR A 208 -1.25 3.27 9.44
CA THR A 208 0.04 3.48 8.75
C THR A 208 -0.11 4.19 7.40
N SER A 209 -1.28 4.11 6.76
CA SER A 209 -1.51 4.71 5.44
C SER A 209 -1.93 6.18 5.48
N LYS A 210 -2.43 6.69 6.63
CA LYS A 210 -2.76 8.12 6.81
C LYS A 210 -1.64 9.05 6.36
N ALA A 211 -0.39 8.75 6.75
CA ALA A 211 0.76 9.57 6.39
C ALA A 211 1.23 9.43 4.92
N ALA A 212 0.70 8.46 4.17
CA ALA A 212 1.21 8.07 2.85
C ALA A 212 0.31 8.50 1.67
N GLY A 213 -0.81 9.19 1.93
CA GLY A 213 -1.71 9.66 0.87
C GLY A 213 -3.21 9.62 1.20
N GLU A 214 -3.57 9.42 2.48
CA GLU A 214 -4.95 9.47 2.98
C GLU A 214 -5.98 8.67 2.14
N PRO A 215 -5.82 7.32 2.05
CA PRO A 215 -6.82 6.48 1.40
C PRO A 215 -8.19 6.59 2.09
N ILE A 216 -9.25 6.46 1.31
CA ILE A 216 -10.60 6.29 1.84
C ILE A 216 -10.76 4.83 2.27
N PHE A 217 -11.10 4.58 3.54
CA PHE A 217 -11.48 3.26 4.02
C PHE A 217 -12.98 3.22 4.27
N VAL A 218 -13.67 2.18 3.78
CA VAL A 218 -15.10 1.97 4.07
C VAL A 218 -15.31 0.50 4.43
N GLY A 219 -15.83 0.25 5.62
CA GLY A 219 -16.27 -1.09 6.02
C GLY A 219 -17.67 -1.35 5.46
N VAL A 220 -17.85 -2.38 4.65
CA VAL A 220 -19.13 -2.79 4.07
C VAL A 220 -19.63 -4.01 4.83
N CYS A 221 -20.55 -3.78 5.77
CA CYS A 221 -21.16 -4.88 6.52
C CYS A 221 -22.24 -5.56 5.68
N LEU A 222 -22.11 -6.88 5.51
CA LEU A 222 -23.03 -7.75 4.78
C LEU A 222 -24.15 -8.33 5.67
N ALA A 223 -24.28 -7.81 6.90
CA ALA A 223 -25.37 -8.20 7.78
C ALA A 223 -26.72 -7.64 7.29
N PRO A 224 -27.84 -8.34 7.53
CA PRO A 224 -29.18 -7.82 7.26
C PRO A 224 -29.47 -6.50 8.01
N LYS A 225 -30.45 -5.71 7.53
CA LYS A 225 -30.73 -4.35 8.04
C LYS A 225 -31.18 -4.36 9.51
N ASP A 226 -31.90 -5.38 9.93
CA ASP A 226 -32.31 -5.56 11.33
C ASP A 226 -31.13 -5.80 12.29
N ARG A 227 -29.92 -6.02 11.76
CA ARG A 227 -28.68 -6.25 12.52
C ARG A 227 -27.71 -5.08 12.53
N VAL A 228 -28.07 -3.92 11.99
CA VAL A 228 -27.22 -2.71 11.92
C VAL A 228 -26.64 -2.32 13.28
N ALA A 229 -27.44 -2.35 14.35
CA ALA A 229 -26.97 -2.01 15.70
C ALA A 229 -25.87 -2.98 16.20
N ALA A 230 -26.05 -4.28 15.97
CA ALA A 230 -25.06 -5.30 16.33
C ALA A 230 -23.77 -5.13 15.53
N ALA A 231 -23.89 -4.79 14.23
CA ALA A 231 -22.74 -4.51 13.39
C ALA A 231 -22.00 -3.24 13.84
N GLY A 232 -22.71 -2.17 14.16
CA GLY A 232 -22.09 -0.97 14.74
C GLY A 232 -21.33 -1.25 16.04
N ALA A 233 -21.86 -2.12 16.91
CA ALA A 233 -21.17 -2.54 18.13
C ALA A 233 -19.91 -3.36 17.83
N LEU A 234 -19.98 -4.34 16.93
CA LEU A 234 -18.83 -5.17 16.55
C LEU A 234 -17.73 -4.36 15.85
N ALA A 235 -18.09 -3.44 14.94
CA ALA A 235 -17.11 -2.57 14.29
C ALA A 235 -16.30 -1.74 15.32
N LYS A 236 -16.97 -1.22 16.37
CA LYS A 236 -16.31 -0.53 17.48
C LYS A 236 -15.40 -1.47 18.29
N GLU A 237 -15.84 -2.69 18.58
CA GLU A 237 -15.02 -3.71 19.26
C GLU A 237 -13.76 -4.04 18.45
N LEU A 238 -13.88 -4.13 17.13
CA LEU A 238 -12.79 -4.40 16.20
C LEU A 238 -11.85 -3.19 15.98
N GLY A 239 -12.17 -2.02 16.56
CA GLY A 239 -11.35 -0.81 16.48
C GLY A 239 -11.53 -0.02 15.18
N TYR A 240 -12.65 -0.21 14.46
CA TYR A 240 -12.91 0.53 13.23
C TYR A 240 -13.18 1.99 13.57
N THR A 241 -12.37 2.86 12.98
CA THR A 241 -12.46 4.33 13.14
C THR A 241 -12.82 5.02 11.83
N TRP A 242 -13.04 4.24 10.77
CA TRP A 242 -13.49 4.69 9.46
C TRP A 242 -14.99 4.42 9.26
N PRO A 243 -15.62 5.04 8.26
CA PRO A 243 -17.03 4.86 7.94
C PRO A 243 -17.43 3.41 7.71
N VAL A 244 -18.60 3.02 8.19
CA VAL A 244 -19.20 1.70 7.96
C VAL A 244 -20.49 1.87 7.18
N ALA A 245 -20.55 1.27 6.00
CA ALA A 245 -21.75 1.13 5.19
C ALA A 245 -22.47 -0.18 5.52
N TYR A 246 -23.80 -0.14 5.50
CA TYR A 246 -24.64 -1.30 5.74
C TYR A 246 -25.34 -1.67 4.45
N ASN A 247 -24.93 -2.79 3.87
CA ASN A 247 -25.44 -3.25 2.58
C ASN A 247 -26.64 -4.21 2.76
N GLY A 248 -27.39 -4.04 3.85
CA GLY A 248 -28.39 -4.98 4.31
C GLY A 248 -29.58 -5.12 3.33
N GLU A 249 -30.01 -6.37 3.17
CA GLU A 249 -31.29 -6.87 2.64
C GLU A 249 -31.58 -6.83 1.13
N THR A 250 -31.53 -8.04 0.55
CA THR A 250 -32.56 -8.64 -0.34
C THR A 250 -32.56 -8.41 -1.85
N SER A 251 -31.63 -7.70 -2.47
CA SER A 251 -31.57 -7.68 -3.94
C SER A 251 -30.24 -8.15 -4.50
N THR A 252 -30.34 -8.72 -5.69
CA THR A 252 -29.30 -9.04 -6.68
C THR A 252 -28.42 -7.84 -7.09
N GLU A 253 -28.33 -6.81 -6.25
CA GLU A 253 -27.70 -5.49 -6.46
C GLU A 253 -26.88 -5.09 -5.22
N SER A 254 -26.43 -6.08 -4.45
CA SER A 254 -25.56 -5.79 -3.32
C SER A 254 -24.20 -5.31 -3.86
N ALA A 255 -23.63 -4.25 -3.27
CA ALA A 255 -22.26 -3.80 -3.58
C ALA A 255 -21.23 -4.94 -3.68
N ALA A 256 -21.36 -5.97 -2.85
CA ALA A 256 -20.50 -7.14 -2.88
C ALA A 256 -20.67 -7.96 -4.17
N GLU A 257 -21.91 -8.21 -4.60
CA GLU A 257 -22.20 -8.93 -5.84
C GLU A 257 -21.68 -8.17 -7.08
N GLU A 258 -21.96 -6.87 -7.16
CA GLU A 258 -21.50 -6.03 -8.28
C GLU A 258 -19.98 -5.95 -8.39
N LEU A 259 -19.30 -5.97 -7.23
CA LEU A 259 -17.83 -5.94 -7.16
C LEU A 259 -17.19 -7.33 -7.14
N GLY A 260 -17.99 -8.40 -7.16
CA GLY A 260 -17.51 -9.79 -7.05
C GLY A 260 -16.85 -10.12 -5.71
N ALA A 261 -17.14 -9.36 -4.66
CA ALA A 261 -16.59 -9.53 -3.31
C ALA A 261 -17.46 -10.44 -2.43
N SER A 262 -16.86 -10.92 -1.33
CA SER A 262 -17.52 -11.76 -0.33
C SER A 262 -17.10 -11.37 1.08
N ALA A 263 -17.78 -11.91 2.10
CA ALA A 263 -17.42 -11.66 3.50
C ALA A 263 -15.98 -12.12 3.80
N GLY A 264 -15.19 -11.26 4.44
CA GLY A 264 -13.78 -11.46 4.74
C GLY A 264 -12.83 -10.92 3.66
N MET A 265 -13.34 -10.43 2.53
CA MET A 265 -12.53 -9.90 1.44
C MET A 265 -12.34 -8.39 1.55
N GLN A 266 -11.14 -7.91 1.26
CA GLN A 266 -10.85 -6.50 1.05
C GLN A 266 -10.52 -6.25 -0.43
N LEU A 267 -11.02 -5.13 -0.95
CA LEU A 267 -10.65 -4.63 -2.26
C LEU A 267 -9.84 -3.34 -2.11
N ILE A 268 -8.78 -3.20 -2.91
CA ILE A 268 -8.04 -1.94 -3.08
C ILE A 268 -8.31 -1.43 -4.48
N LEU A 269 -8.89 -0.24 -4.59
CA LEU A 269 -9.14 0.43 -5.86
C LEU A 269 -8.16 1.60 -6.01
N ASP A 270 -7.52 1.67 -7.17
CA ASP A 270 -6.60 2.77 -7.50
C ASP A 270 -7.35 4.09 -7.77
N PRO A 271 -6.61 5.21 -7.93
CA PRO A 271 -7.16 6.51 -8.32
C PRO A 271 -8.05 6.49 -9.56
N ARG A 272 -7.85 5.55 -10.49
CA ARG A 272 -8.59 5.41 -11.75
C ARG A 272 -9.82 4.50 -11.62
N GLY A 273 -10.02 3.85 -10.47
CA GLY A 273 -11.13 2.94 -10.23
C GLY A 273 -10.90 1.50 -10.64
N TYR A 274 -9.64 1.10 -10.84
CA TYR A 274 -9.31 -0.31 -11.11
C TYR A 274 -8.97 -1.04 -9.83
N ILE A 275 -9.40 -2.29 -9.74
CA ILE A 275 -9.11 -3.18 -8.62
C ILE A 275 -7.63 -3.59 -8.72
N ARG A 276 -6.85 -3.23 -7.71
CA ARG A 276 -5.42 -3.54 -7.57
C ARG A 276 -5.16 -4.76 -6.70
N PHE A 277 -6.07 -5.06 -5.78
CA PHE A 277 -5.99 -6.20 -4.90
C PHE A 277 -7.38 -6.66 -4.51
N ALA A 278 -7.54 -7.98 -4.36
CA ALA A 278 -8.68 -8.64 -3.76
C ALA A 278 -8.18 -9.80 -2.90
N GLY A 279 -8.52 -9.85 -1.62
CA GLY A 279 -8.03 -10.89 -0.70
C GLY A 279 -8.18 -10.51 0.76
N ASP A 280 -7.41 -11.13 1.67
CA ASP A 280 -7.46 -10.86 3.11
C ASP A 280 -6.42 -9.82 3.55
N ALA A 281 -6.80 -8.89 4.43
CA ALA A 281 -5.93 -7.82 4.92
C ALA A 281 -4.81 -8.35 5.83
N GLY A 282 -4.93 -9.57 6.35
CA GLY A 282 -3.88 -10.28 7.07
C GLY A 282 -2.77 -10.83 6.17
N GLU A 283 -2.93 -10.80 4.85
CA GLU A 283 -1.91 -11.20 3.89
C GLU A 283 -0.88 -10.08 3.65
N PRO A 284 0.41 -10.41 3.50
CA PRO A 284 1.43 -9.42 3.13
C PRO A 284 1.10 -8.68 1.82
N ALA A 285 0.48 -9.38 0.86
CA ALA A 285 0.14 -8.84 -0.45
C ALA A 285 -0.79 -7.61 -0.37
N PHE A 286 -1.79 -7.63 0.52
CA PHE A 286 -2.68 -6.49 0.77
C PHE A 286 -1.88 -5.23 1.12
N HIS A 287 -0.93 -5.36 2.04
CA HIS A 287 -0.14 -4.22 2.51
C HIS A 287 0.83 -3.68 1.46
N TYR A 288 1.42 -4.57 0.65
CA TYR A 288 2.31 -4.15 -0.45
C TYR A 288 1.52 -3.49 -1.59
N ALA A 289 0.35 -4.01 -1.93
CA ALA A 289 -0.55 -3.39 -2.90
C ALA A 289 -1.05 -2.02 -2.42
N LEU A 290 -1.52 -1.90 -1.16
CA LEU A 290 -1.93 -0.60 -0.62
C LEU A 290 -0.80 0.43 -0.66
N ARG A 291 0.41 0.01 -0.25
CA ARG A 291 1.59 0.88 -0.28
C ARG A 291 1.94 1.34 -1.69
N ALA A 292 1.95 0.42 -2.66
CA ALA A 292 2.25 0.72 -4.05
C ALA A 292 1.26 1.75 -4.60
N VAL A 293 -0.04 1.47 -4.47
CA VAL A 293 -1.10 2.35 -5.00
C VAL A 293 -1.06 3.74 -4.36
N LEU A 294 -0.73 3.86 -3.07
CA LEU A 294 -0.56 5.15 -2.41
C LEU A 294 0.68 5.91 -2.90
N ALA A 295 1.79 5.20 -3.09
CA ALA A 295 3.01 5.81 -3.62
C ALA A 295 2.84 6.27 -5.08
N GLU A 296 2.09 5.52 -5.88
CA GLU A 296 1.69 5.93 -7.24
C GLU A 296 0.74 7.15 -7.21
N ALA A 297 -0.26 7.15 -6.34
CA ALA A 297 -1.23 8.26 -6.20
C ALA A 297 -0.57 9.58 -5.77
N THR A 298 0.55 9.51 -5.05
CA THR A 298 1.35 10.66 -4.60
C THR A 298 2.52 10.98 -5.54
N ASN A 299 2.63 10.29 -6.68
CA ASN A 299 3.74 10.40 -7.64
C ASN A 299 5.13 10.11 -7.04
N ALA A 300 5.20 9.38 -5.93
CA ALA A 300 6.46 8.92 -5.36
C ALA A 300 7.12 7.84 -6.24
N TYR A 301 6.31 7.06 -6.97
CA TYR A 301 6.76 6.12 -8.00
C TYR A 301 5.84 6.18 -9.25
N PRO A 302 6.32 5.71 -10.42
CA PRO A 302 5.49 5.64 -11.62
C PRO A 302 4.25 4.76 -11.42
N ALA A 303 3.09 5.25 -11.86
CA ALA A 303 1.85 4.49 -11.84
C ALA A 303 1.95 3.23 -12.72
N VAL A 304 1.45 2.11 -12.22
CA VAL A 304 1.37 0.85 -12.98
C VAL A 304 -0.05 0.66 -13.49
N ALA A 305 -0.21 0.41 -14.79
CA ALA A 305 -1.50 -0.01 -15.34
C ALA A 305 -1.74 -1.46 -14.93
N PRO A 306 -2.83 -1.77 -14.21
CA PRO A 306 -3.07 -3.14 -13.79
C PRO A 306 -3.43 -4.00 -15.02
N ILE A 307 -3.23 -5.31 -14.89
CA ILE A 307 -3.39 -6.27 -15.98
C ILE A 307 -4.32 -7.38 -15.48
N THR A 308 -5.35 -7.71 -16.26
CA THR A 308 -6.26 -8.83 -15.96
C THR A 308 -5.57 -10.17 -16.19
N VAL A 309 -6.15 -11.27 -15.71
CA VAL A 309 -5.62 -12.62 -15.95
C VAL A 309 -5.51 -12.92 -17.46
N ASP A 310 -6.44 -12.39 -18.26
CA ASP A 310 -6.48 -12.52 -19.72
C ASP A 310 -5.44 -11.64 -20.44
N GLY A 311 -4.72 -10.79 -19.71
CA GLY A 311 -3.71 -9.88 -20.24
C GLY A 311 -4.24 -8.53 -20.71
N ASP A 312 -5.52 -8.23 -20.48
CA ASP A 312 -6.08 -6.93 -20.79
C ASP A 312 -5.53 -5.88 -19.82
N SER A 313 -5.11 -4.75 -20.36
CA SER A 313 -4.72 -3.59 -19.57
C SER A 313 -5.60 -2.41 -19.96
N PRO A 314 -6.15 -1.65 -19.01
CA PRO A 314 -6.64 -0.33 -19.34
C PRO A 314 -5.42 0.43 -19.82
N GLY A 315 -5.42 0.86 -21.09
CA GLY A 315 -4.27 1.57 -21.66
C GLY A 315 -3.78 2.68 -20.72
N THR A 316 -2.57 3.20 -20.95
CA THR A 316 -1.94 4.23 -20.10
C THR A 316 -2.64 5.60 -20.15
N ALA A 317 -3.96 5.63 -20.32
CA ALA A 317 -4.82 6.77 -20.12
C ALA A 317 -4.33 7.50 -18.88
N GLU A 318 -3.77 8.67 -19.15
CA GLU A 318 -3.17 9.55 -18.17
C GLU A 318 -4.20 9.78 -17.07
N LEU A 319 -3.76 9.82 -15.81
CA LEU A 319 -4.60 10.24 -14.70
C LEU A 319 -5.12 11.62 -15.05
N GLN A 320 -6.33 11.70 -15.62
CA GLN A 320 -6.95 12.98 -15.87
C GLN A 320 -7.08 13.64 -14.50
N PRO A 321 -6.48 14.82 -14.29
CA PRO A 321 -6.66 15.56 -13.06
C PRO A 321 -8.16 15.63 -12.82
N SER A 322 -8.63 15.07 -11.71
CA SER A 322 -10.06 14.95 -11.46
C SER A 322 -10.65 16.35 -11.31
N GLU A 323 -11.19 16.90 -12.40
CA GLU A 323 -11.91 18.18 -12.41
C GLU A 323 -13.10 18.15 -11.45
N ALA A 324 -13.60 16.94 -11.13
CA ALA A 324 -14.70 16.70 -10.19
C ALA A 324 -14.37 16.97 -8.71
N ALA A 325 -13.10 17.25 -8.35
CA ALA A 325 -12.75 17.72 -7.01
C ALA A 325 -13.04 19.21 -6.79
N ALA A 326 -13.41 19.97 -7.84
CA ALA A 326 -13.66 21.41 -7.75
C ALA A 326 -15.10 21.78 -7.35
N THR A 327 -16.04 20.83 -7.33
CA THR A 327 -17.34 21.08 -6.71
C THR A 327 -17.17 20.81 -5.22
N PRO A 328 -17.31 21.82 -4.33
CA PRO A 328 -17.30 21.57 -2.91
C PRO A 328 -18.49 20.67 -2.61
N SER A 329 -18.23 19.37 -2.50
CA SER A 329 -19.06 18.51 -1.67
C SER A 329 -19.25 19.30 -0.38
N LYS A 330 -20.50 19.48 0.06
CA LYS A 330 -20.81 20.07 1.35
C LYS A 330 -20.17 19.17 2.41
N GLU A 331 -18.89 19.39 2.59
CA GLU A 331 -18.13 19.05 3.76
C GLU A 331 -19.05 19.48 4.90
N PRO A 332 -19.46 18.57 5.80
CA PRO A 332 -20.15 19.01 7.00
C PRO A 332 -19.32 20.15 7.55
N GLU A 333 -19.96 21.24 7.95
CA GLU A 333 -19.37 22.54 8.30
C GLU A 333 -18.34 22.39 9.44
N ARG A 334 -17.22 21.75 9.13
CA ARG A 334 -16.25 21.20 10.06
C ARG A 334 -15.15 22.23 10.10
N ALA A 335 -15.36 23.22 10.95
CA ALA A 335 -14.37 24.17 11.45
C ALA A 335 -13.28 24.60 10.44
N LYS A 336 -13.67 25.04 9.24
CA LYS A 336 -12.75 25.72 8.30
C LYS A 336 -12.17 27.03 8.85
N HIS A 337 -12.54 27.43 10.07
CA HIS A 337 -12.01 28.63 10.71
C HIS A 337 -10.66 28.45 11.39
N SER A 338 -10.17 27.22 11.69
CA SER A 338 -8.91 27.05 12.46
C SER A 338 -7.68 27.70 11.79
N SER A 339 -7.58 27.68 10.45
CA SER A 339 -6.43 28.26 9.74
C SER A 339 -6.43 29.79 9.67
N GLU A 340 -7.57 30.44 9.89
CA GLU A 340 -7.71 31.90 9.86
C GLU A 340 -7.60 32.55 11.24
N LEU A 341 -7.70 31.76 12.31
CA LEU A 341 -7.55 32.27 13.67
C LEU A 341 -6.08 32.66 13.94
N PRO A 342 -5.84 33.79 14.63
CA PRO A 342 -4.50 34.18 15.03
C PRO A 342 -3.91 33.12 15.98
N SER A 343 -2.62 32.83 15.81
CA SER A 343 -1.89 31.96 16.72
C SER A 343 -1.38 32.74 17.92
N ASN A 344 -1.41 32.12 19.10
CA ASN A 344 -0.79 32.67 20.31
C ASN A 344 0.38 31.77 20.77
N PRO A 345 1.59 32.33 20.99
CA PRO A 345 2.77 31.54 21.32
C PRO A 345 2.69 30.82 22.67
N GLU A 346 1.99 31.39 23.64
CA GLU A 346 1.79 30.80 24.97
C GLU A 346 0.79 29.64 24.90
N ALA A 347 -0.35 29.86 24.24
CA ALA A 347 -1.32 28.81 23.93
C ALA A 347 -0.66 27.64 23.17
N ALA A 348 0.24 27.94 22.23
CA ALA A 348 0.97 26.92 21.47
C ALA A 348 1.93 26.12 22.34
N SER A 349 2.52 26.74 23.36
CA SER A 349 3.36 26.05 24.35
C SER A 349 2.53 25.10 25.22
N MET A 350 1.40 25.57 25.73
CA MET A 350 0.47 24.77 26.52
C MET A 350 -0.07 23.57 25.72
N LEU A 351 -0.39 23.78 24.44
CA LEU A 351 -0.89 22.71 23.56
C LEU A 351 0.17 21.64 23.30
N ARG A 352 1.44 22.03 23.14
CA ARG A 352 2.58 21.08 23.07
C ARG A 352 2.71 20.27 24.36
N GLU A 353 2.57 20.91 25.52
CA GLU A 353 2.62 20.24 26.82
C GLU A 353 1.44 19.28 27.03
N ALA A 354 0.22 19.68 26.68
CA ALA A 354 -0.96 18.82 26.71
C ALA A 354 -0.75 17.56 25.85
N ARG A 355 -0.20 17.70 24.63
CA ARG A 355 0.17 16.58 23.75
C ARG A 355 1.24 15.68 24.39
N ALA A 356 2.18 16.22 25.17
CA ALA A 356 3.17 15.43 25.90
C ALA A 356 2.53 14.64 27.07
N PHE A 357 1.58 15.23 27.79
CA PHE A 357 0.81 14.51 28.82
C PHE A 357 -0.03 13.38 28.24
N MET A 358 -0.63 13.59 27.07
CA MET A 358 -1.34 12.52 26.35
C MET A 358 -0.43 11.33 26.03
N LYS A 359 0.78 11.59 25.53
CA LYS A 359 1.77 10.55 25.21
C LYS A 359 2.25 9.77 26.44
N THR A 360 2.26 10.40 27.62
CA THR A 360 2.71 9.78 28.88
C THR A 360 1.56 9.19 29.71
N GLY A 361 0.34 9.14 29.17
CA GLY A 361 -0.83 8.56 29.85
C GLY A 361 -1.46 9.46 30.92
N LYS A 362 -0.99 10.70 31.09
CA LYS A 362 -1.49 11.68 32.06
C LYS A 362 -2.73 12.42 31.52
N LYS A 363 -3.79 11.66 31.20
CA LYS A 363 -5.00 12.18 30.52
C LYS A 363 -5.70 13.31 31.30
N LYS A 364 -5.74 13.24 32.63
CA LYS A 364 -6.35 14.30 33.47
C LYS A 364 -5.61 15.64 33.36
N ASP A 365 -4.28 15.59 33.36
CA ASP A 365 -3.44 16.79 33.25
C ASP A 365 -3.54 17.40 31.84
N ALA A 366 -3.53 16.54 30.81
CA ALA A 366 -3.77 16.97 29.43
C ALA A 366 -5.13 17.66 29.28
N ARG A 367 -6.21 17.04 29.77
CA ARG A 367 -7.57 17.59 29.73
C ARG A 367 -7.63 18.97 30.39
N ARG A 368 -7.05 19.12 31.58
CA ARG A 368 -7.01 20.40 32.30
C ARG A 368 -6.30 21.49 31.50
N LEU A 369 -5.16 21.17 30.87
CA LEU A 369 -4.44 22.13 30.02
C LEU A 369 -5.26 22.52 28.78
N LEU A 370 -5.92 21.56 28.13
CA LEU A 370 -6.77 21.84 26.97
C LEU A 370 -7.96 22.75 27.35
N GLU A 371 -8.65 22.45 28.44
CA GLU A 371 -9.72 23.29 28.99
C GLU A 371 -9.21 24.70 29.33
N GLN A 372 -7.97 24.80 29.85
CA GLN A 372 -7.35 26.08 30.14
C GLN A 372 -7.00 26.88 28.87
N ILE A 373 -6.49 26.24 27.82
CA ILE A 373 -6.20 26.91 26.53
C ILE A 373 -7.47 27.53 25.95
N ILE A 374 -8.59 26.80 25.97
CA ILE A 374 -9.88 27.26 25.46
C ILE A 374 -10.38 28.47 26.25
N LYS A 375 -10.22 28.42 27.58
CA LYS A 375 -10.67 29.46 28.49
C LYS A 375 -9.82 30.75 28.38
N ASP A 376 -8.51 30.60 28.38
CA ASP A 376 -7.57 31.73 28.50
C ASP A 376 -7.23 32.36 27.14
N TYR A 377 -7.36 31.60 26.04
CA TYR A 377 -7.03 32.05 24.68
C TYR A 377 -8.16 31.81 23.66
N PRO A 378 -9.40 32.27 23.94
CA PRO A 378 -10.52 32.05 23.04
C PRO A 378 -10.26 32.72 21.67
N GLY A 379 -10.70 32.05 20.59
CA GLY A 379 -10.52 32.55 19.23
C GLY A 379 -9.09 32.45 18.69
N THR A 380 -8.20 31.70 19.35
CA THR A 380 -6.90 31.31 18.79
C THR A 380 -6.99 29.98 18.05
N LYS A 381 -6.06 29.76 17.11
CA LYS A 381 -5.92 28.46 16.44
C LYS A 381 -5.73 27.32 17.45
N GLU A 382 -4.98 27.58 18.51
CA GLU A 382 -4.69 26.59 19.55
C GLU A 382 -5.91 26.24 20.41
N ALA A 383 -6.79 27.20 20.70
CA ALA A 383 -8.06 26.93 21.38
C ALA A 383 -9.00 26.08 20.52
N ALA A 384 -9.10 26.36 19.22
CA ALA A 384 -9.88 25.53 18.30
C ALA A 384 -9.35 24.09 18.22
N GLU A 385 -8.02 23.94 18.18
CA GLU A 385 -7.39 22.62 18.21
C GLU A 385 -7.62 21.91 19.56
N ALA A 386 -7.55 22.65 20.68
CA ALA A 386 -7.81 22.10 22.01
C ALA A 386 -9.25 21.60 22.18
N GLU A 387 -10.24 22.31 21.61
CA GLU A 387 -11.64 21.86 21.57
C GLU A 387 -11.79 20.55 20.81
N GLU A 388 -11.10 20.42 19.66
CA GLU A 388 -11.12 19.20 18.86
C GLU A 388 -10.51 18.03 19.63
N PHE A 389 -9.37 18.25 20.31
CA PHE A 389 -8.75 17.25 21.18
C PHE A 389 -9.67 16.81 22.32
N LEU A 390 -10.41 17.74 22.96
CA LEU A 390 -11.36 17.40 24.02
C LEU A 390 -12.56 16.59 23.53
N ARG A 391 -13.04 16.80 22.30
CA ARG A 391 -14.13 16.00 21.73
C ARG A 391 -13.73 14.55 21.46
N GLY A 392 -12.42 14.29 21.27
CA GLY A 392 -11.87 12.95 21.06
C GLY A 392 -11.44 12.21 22.33
N LEU A 393 -11.46 12.87 23.49
CA LEU A 393 -11.08 12.33 24.80
C LEU A 393 -12.28 11.74 25.55
#